data_AF-X1RSY8-F1
#
_entry.id   AF-X1RSY8-F1
#
_cell.length_a   1.000
_cell.length_b   1.000
_cell.length_c   1.000
_cell.angle_alpha   90.00
_cell.angle_beta   90.00
_cell.angle_gamma   90.00
#
_symmetry.space_group_name_H-M   'P 1'
#
loop_
_entity.id
_entity.type
_entity.pdbx_description
1 polymer ?
#
loop_
_entity_poly.entity_id
_entity_poly.type
_entity_poly.pdbx_seq_one_letter_code
_entity_poly.pdbx_strand_id
1 'polypeptide(L)'
;MPLAGVIGRVCTHPCETDCERKTVDESLSIRTLKRFIADYELKTGREEATPVEQTKEDKVAIVGSGPAGLACAYDLVRKGYPVTVFEALPKAGGLLRYGIPEYRLPRKTLDNEIDYVKEL
;
A
#
# COMPACT_ATOMS: atom_id res chain seq x y z
N MET A 1 0.72 5.16 4.95
CA MET A 1 1.27 4.65 3.67
C MET A 1 0.66 3.28 3.44
N PRO A 2 -0.34 3.13 2.55
CA PRO A 2 -1.16 1.92 2.48
C PRO A 2 -0.50 0.71 1.81
N LEU A 3 0.69 0.88 1.19
CA LEU A 3 1.32 -0.13 0.32
C LEU A 3 2.81 -0.37 0.66
N ALA A 4 3.13 -0.52 1.96
CA ALA A 4 4.48 -0.73 2.47
C ALA A 4 5.14 -2.04 1.96
N GLY A 5 4.39 -3.14 1.96
CA GLY A 5 4.81 -4.46 1.49
C GLY A 5 5.06 -4.49 -0.02
N VAL A 6 4.25 -3.79 -0.81
CA VAL A 6 4.51 -3.51 -2.23
C VAL A 6 5.80 -2.70 -2.40
N ILE A 7 5.96 -1.57 -1.70
CA ILE A 7 7.14 -0.71 -1.82
C ILE A 7 8.42 -1.47 -1.42
N GLY A 8 8.37 -2.31 -0.39
CA GLY A 8 9.48 -3.18 0.01
C GLY A 8 9.93 -4.16 -1.09
N ARG A 9 9.09 -4.40 -2.10
CA ARG A 9 9.38 -5.33 -3.20
C ARG A 9 9.71 -4.65 -4.52
N VAL A 10 9.03 -3.56 -4.86
CA VAL A 10 9.08 -3.01 -6.23
C VAL A 10 9.85 -1.69 -6.33
N CYS A 11 10.03 -0.97 -5.21
CA CYS A 11 10.72 0.31 -5.17
C CYS A 11 12.19 0.20 -5.60
N THR A 12 12.69 1.24 -6.26
CA THR A 12 14.11 1.43 -6.62
C THR A 12 14.91 2.10 -5.49
N HIS A 13 14.38 2.07 -4.26
CA HIS A 13 15.03 2.51 -3.02
C HIS A 13 15.76 3.88 -3.08
N PRO A 14 15.13 4.96 -3.59
CA PRO A 14 15.77 6.29 -3.62
C PRO A 14 16.12 6.80 -2.21
N CYS A 15 15.35 6.39 -1.19
CA CYS A 15 15.65 6.69 0.20
C CYS A 15 17.01 6.16 0.69
N GLU A 16 17.55 5.10 0.08
CA GLU A 16 18.84 4.53 0.46
C GLU A 16 20.00 5.29 -0.18
N THR A 17 19.77 5.96 -1.32
CA THR A 17 20.77 6.81 -2.00
C THR A 17 21.15 8.01 -1.14
N ASP A 18 20.19 8.61 -0.43
CA ASP A 18 20.39 9.79 0.43
C ASP A 18 20.55 9.46 1.92
N CYS A 19 20.75 8.18 2.26
CA CYS A 19 20.88 7.77 3.65
C CYS A 19 22.16 8.35 4.29
N GLU A 20 22.02 9.11 5.38
CA GLU A 20 23.18 9.69 6.09
C GLU A 20 24.16 8.62 6.57
N ARG A 21 23.70 7.42 6.92
CA ARG A 21 24.57 6.33 7.38
C ARG A 21 25.67 5.97 6.39
N LYS A 22 25.46 6.21 5.09
CA LYS A 22 26.47 6.03 4.02
C LYS A 22 27.74 6.86 4.22
N THR A 23 27.68 7.93 5.03
CA THR A 23 28.84 8.78 5.35
C THR A 23 29.73 8.17 6.43
N VAL A 24 29.23 7.15 7.14
CA VAL A 24 29.95 6.40 8.17
C VAL A 24 30.39 5.04 7.64
N ASP A 25 29.46 4.26 7.08
CA ASP A 25 29.73 2.94 6.49
C ASP A 25 28.83 2.68 5.26
N GLU A 26 27.65 2.10 5.43
CA GLU A 26 26.73 1.71 4.36
C GLU A 26 25.31 2.24 4.60
N SER A 27 24.58 2.47 3.51
CA SER A 27 23.18 2.86 3.62
C SER A 27 22.36 1.77 4.32
N LEU A 28 21.41 2.20 5.15
CA LEU A 28 20.44 1.26 5.71
C LEU A 28 19.62 0.61 4.58
N SER A 29 19.40 -0.70 4.67
CA SER A 29 18.56 -1.46 3.74
C SER A 29 17.05 -1.20 3.97
N ILE A 30 16.61 0.05 3.84
CA ILE A 30 15.26 0.54 4.15
C ILE A 30 14.18 -0.23 3.40
N ARG A 31 14.39 -0.52 2.10
CA ARG A 31 13.46 -1.31 1.29
C ARG A 31 13.30 -2.72 1.85
N THR A 32 14.41 -3.36 2.22
CA THR A 32 14.39 -4.70 2.81
C THR A 32 13.74 -4.69 4.18
N LEU A 33 13.96 -3.67 5.01
CA LEU A 33 13.30 -3.51 6.30
C LEU A 33 11.78 -3.37 6.15
N LYS A 34 11.30 -2.56 5.20
CA LYS A 34 9.87 -2.47 4.87
C LYS A 34 9.29 -3.82 4.48
N ARG A 35 10.01 -4.57 3.62
CA ARG A 35 9.61 -5.92 3.23
C ARG A 35 9.56 -6.86 4.43
N PHE A 36 10.58 -6.87 5.26
CA PHE A 36 10.67 -7.75 6.44
C PHE A 36 9.48 -7.54 7.38
N ILE A 37 9.17 -6.27 7.71
CA ILE A 37 8.05 -5.96 8.60
C ILE A 37 6.70 -6.37 7.97
N ALA A 38 6.48 -6.08 6.69
CA ALA A 38 5.27 -6.49 5.98
C ALA A 38 5.12 -8.02 5.91
N ASP A 39 6.23 -8.75 5.73
CA ASP A 39 6.24 -10.21 5.67
C ASP A 39 6.02 -10.82 7.07
N TYR A 40 6.54 -10.17 8.10
CA TYR A 40 6.31 -10.54 9.49
C TYR A 40 4.82 -10.38 9.85
N GLU A 41 4.23 -9.21 9.56
CA GLU A 41 2.81 -8.94 9.76
C GLU A 41 1.93 -9.97 9.04
N LEU A 42 2.23 -10.28 7.76
CA LEU A 42 1.49 -11.28 7.00
C LEU A 42 1.60 -12.70 7.60
N LYS A 43 2.70 -12.99 8.30
CA LYS A 43 2.94 -14.28 8.96
C LYS A 43 2.24 -14.36 10.32
N THR A 44 2.27 -13.29 11.11
CA THR A 44 1.67 -13.26 12.45
C THR A 44 0.18 -12.93 12.43
N GLY A 45 -0.33 -12.44 11.30
CA GLY A 45 -1.63 -11.80 11.20
C GLY A 45 -1.49 -10.31 11.44
N ARG A 46 -2.12 -9.52 10.56
CA ARG A 46 -2.30 -8.08 10.75
C ARG A 46 -3.47 -7.84 11.69
N GLU A 47 -3.42 -6.76 12.46
CA GLU A 47 -4.60 -6.18 13.08
C GLU A 47 -5.59 -5.66 12.02
N GLU A 48 -6.88 -5.93 12.22
CA GLU A 48 -7.92 -5.35 11.36
C GLU A 48 -7.91 -3.82 11.48
N ALA A 49 -8.17 -3.14 10.36
CA ALA A 49 -8.25 -1.69 10.40
C ALA A 49 -9.46 -1.28 11.25
N THR A 50 -9.29 -0.25 12.08
CA THR A 50 -10.45 0.38 12.73
C THR A 50 -11.17 1.23 11.69
N PRO A 51 -12.47 0.97 11.40
CA PRO A 51 -13.22 1.76 10.45
C PRO A 51 -13.24 3.24 10.84
N VAL A 52 -13.10 4.13 9.87
CA VAL A 52 -13.10 5.56 10.11
C VAL A 52 -14.52 6.09 9.98
N GLU A 53 -14.97 6.87 10.98
CA GLU A 53 -16.28 7.50 10.93
C GLU A 53 -16.39 8.48 9.75
N GLN A 54 -17.48 8.37 9.00
CA GLN A 54 -17.80 9.29 7.91
C GLN A 54 -18.33 10.61 8.47
N THR A 55 -17.44 11.58 8.63
CA THR A 55 -17.75 12.92 9.17
C THR A 55 -18.04 13.96 8.09
N LYS A 56 -17.92 13.60 6.80
CA LYS A 56 -18.19 14.48 5.66
C LYS A 56 -19.42 14.01 4.90
N GLU A 57 -20.19 14.96 4.38
CA GLU A 57 -21.38 14.70 3.58
C GLU A 57 -21.05 14.50 2.09
N ASP A 58 -20.01 15.17 1.60
CA ASP A 58 -19.55 15.08 0.21
C ASP A 58 -19.02 13.68 -0.12
N LYS A 59 -19.55 13.07 -1.18
CA LYS A 59 -19.14 11.73 -1.65
C LYS A 59 -18.04 11.84 -2.69
N VAL A 60 -17.04 10.96 -2.59
CA VAL A 60 -15.90 10.94 -3.51
C VAL A 60 -15.87 9.64 -4.31
N ALA A 61 -15.90 9.77 -5.63
CA ALA A 61 -15.69 8.67 -6.56
C ALA A 61 -14.25 8.68 -7.09
N ILE A 62 -13.57 7.55 -7.00
CA ILE A 62 -12.23 7.34 -7.55
C ILE A 62 -12.33 6.31 -8.68
N VAL A 63 -11.86 6.66 -9.88
CA VAL A 63 -11.86 5.75 -11.03
C VAL A 63 -10.45 5.15 -11.19
N GLY A 64 -10.36 3.84 -11.00
CA GLY A 64 -9.14 3.04 -11.05
C GLY A 64 -8.60 2.67 -9.67
N SER A 65 -8.33 1.38 -9.48
CA SER A 65 -7.78 0.82 -8.23
C SER A 65 -6.25 0.63 -8.27
N GLY A 66 -5.56 1.41 -9.09
CA GLY A 66 -4.11 1.44 -9.13
C GLY A 66 -3.48 2.01 -7.85
N PRO A 67 -2.14 2.08 -7.76
CA PRO A 67 -1.46 2.60 -6.58
C PRO A 67 -1.90 4.02 -6.22
N ALA A 68 -2.13 4.88 -7.22
CA ALA A 68 -2.61 6.25 -7.00
C ALA A 68 -4.04 6.28 -6.44
N GLY A 69 -4.96 5.49 -7.02
CA GLY A 69 -6.35 5.45 -6.57
C GLY A 69 -6.49 4.89 -5.16
N LEU A 70 -5.75 3.83 -4.83
CA LEU A 70 -5.72 3.25 -3.48
C LEU A 70 -5.09 4.19 -2.45
N ALA A 71 -4.02 4.91 -2.80
CA ALA A 71 -3.43 5.90 -1.92
C ALA A 71 -4.38 7.08 -1.66
N CYS A 72 -5.05 7.57 -2.71
CA CYS A 72 -6.06 8.62 -2.58
C CYS A 72 -7.24 8.18 -1.70
N ALA A 73 -7.76 6.97 -1.92
CA ALA A 73 -8.84 6.40 -1.12
C ALA A 73 -8.45 6.33 0.36
N TYR A 74 -7.27 5.78 0.65
CA TYR A 74 -6.73 5.69 2.00
C TYR A 74 -6.68 7.06 2.71
N ASP A 75 -6.18 8.10 2.05
CA ASP A 75 -6.07 9.42 2.66
C ASP A 75 -7.43 10.11 2.84
N LEU A 76 -8.37 9.91 1.91
CA LEU A 76 -9.71 10.52 1.97
C LEU A 76 -10.62 9.86 3.01
N VAL A 77 -10.61 8.53 3.10
CA VAL A 77 -11.36 7.79 4.14
C VAL A 77 -10.89 8.23 5.53
N ARG A 78 -9.58 8.35 5.74
CA ARG A 78 -9.01 8.85 7.00
C ARG A 78 -9.36 10.30 7.34
N LYS A 79 -9.84 11.08 6.37
CA LYS A 79 -10.37 12.44 6.56
C LYS A 79 -11.89 12.46 6.79
N GLY A 80 -12.54 11.29 6.80
CA GLY A 80 -13.97 11.10 7.03
C GLY A 80 -14.85 11.23 5.79
N TYR A 81 -14.27 11.16 4.59
CA TYR A 81 -15.06 11.18 3.35
C TYR A 81 -15.63 9.80 3.03
N PRO A 82 -16.91 9.69 2.63
CA PRO A 82 -17.44 8.51 1.97
C PRO A 82 -16.80 8.33 0.59
N VAL A 83 -15.95 7.30 0.43
CA VAL A 83 -15.21 7.03 -0.81
C VAL A 83 -15.73 5.77 -1.49
N THR A 84 -15.87 5.81 -2.81
CA THR A 84 -16.11 4.63 -3.65
C THR A 84 -15.06 4.54 -4.75
N VAL A 85 -14.41 3.38 -4.86
CA VAL A 85 -13.41 3.11 -5.90
C VAL A 85 -14.04 2.21 -6.97
N PHE A 86 -14.02 2.67 -8.22
CA PHE A 86 -14.48 1.92 -9.39
C PHE A 86 -13.29 1.31 -10.11
N GLU A 87 -13.36 0.02 -10.43
CA GLU A 87 -12.31 -0.69 -11.18
C GLU A 87 -12.94 -1.43 -12.36
N ALA A 88 -12.30 -1.35 -13.52
CA ALA A 88 -12.78 -2.00 -14.74
C ALA A 88 -12.39 -3.48 -14.79
N LEU A 89 -11.28 -3.86 -14.16
CA LEU A 89 -10.76 -5.22 -14.14
C LEU A 89 -11.34 -6.05 -12.97
N PRO A 90 -11.30 -7.39 -13.03
CA PRO A 90 -11.95 -8.25 -12.03
C PRO A 90 -11.45 -8.11 -10.59
N LYS A 91 -10.23 -7.60 -10.38
CA LYS A 91 -9.61 -7.45 -9.05
C LYS A 91 -8.87 -6.14 -8.94
N ALA A 92 -8.93 -5.54 -7.75
CA ALA A 92 -8.23 -4.30 -7.46
C ALA A 92 -6.71 -4.42 -7.53
N GLY A 93 -6.02 -3.33 -7.86
CA GLY A 93 -4.55 -3.22 -7.80
C GLY A 93 -3.89 -2.65 -9.05
N GLY A 94 -4.62 -2.49 -10.16
CA GLY A 94 -4.10 -1.92 -11.41
C GLY A 94 -2.78 -2.57 -11.85
N LEU A 95 -1.78 -1.76 -12.21
CA LEU A 95 -0.45 -2.25 -12.64
C LEU A 95 0.23 -3.16 -11.60
N LEU A 96 0.00 -2.94 -10.30
CA LEU A 96 0.57 -3.79 -9.25
C LEU A 96 0.10 -5.25 -9.42
N ARG A 97 -1.16 -5.43 -9.83
CA ARG A 97 -1.71 -6.76 -10.10
C ARG A 97 -1.41 -7.23 -11.51
N TYR A 98 -1.69 -6.41 -12.51
CA TYR A 98 -1.75 -6.88 -13.90
C TYR A 98 -0.44 -6.66 -14.68
N GLY A 99 0.46 -5.82 -14.18
CA GLY A 99 1.76 -5.54 -14.82
C GLY A 99 2.94 -6.21 -14.11
N ILE A 100 2.95 -6.28 -12.78
CA ILE A 100 4.08 -6.84 -12.02
C ILE A 100 3.91 -8.36 -11.87
N PRO A 101 4.92 -9.16 -12.27
CA PRO A 101 4.88 -10.61 -12.10
C PRO A 101 4.79 -11.04 -10.63
N GLU A 102 4.10 -12.15 -10.38
CA GLU A 102 3.81 -12.62 -9.03
C GLU A 102 5.06 -13.01 -8.22
N TYR A 103 6.11 -13.54 -8.88
CA TYR A 103 7.38 -13.84 -8.22
C TYR A 103 8.06 -12.57 -7.67
N ARG A 104 7.77 -11.40 -8.24
CA ARG A 104 8.29 -10.11 -7.80
C ARG A 104 7.36 -9.44 -6.79
N LEU A 105 6.05 -9.55 -7.01
CA LEU A 105 5.01 -9.04 -6.10
C LEU A 105 3.94 -10.11 -5.88
N PRO A 106 4.06 -10.90 -4.79
CA PRO A 106 3.10 -11.95 -4.46
C PRO A 106 1.68 -11.40 -4.29
N ARG A 107 0.68 -12.10 -4.84
CA ARG A 107 -0.72 -11.65 -4.77
C ARG A 107 -1.23 -11.57 -3.34
N LYS A 108 -0.82 -12.50 -2.48
CA LYS A 108 -1.16 -12.49 -1.05
C LYS A 108 -0.71 -11.18 -0.36
N THR A 109 0.48 -10.66 -0.67
CA THR A 109 0.94 -9.39 -0.11
C THR A 109 0.09 -8.23 -0.61
N LEU A 110 -0.18 -8.19 -1.92
CA LEU A 110 -1.01 -7.12 -2.51
C LEU A 110 -2.45 -7.15 -1.98
N ASP A 111 -3.03 -8.35 -1.88
CA ASP A 111 -4.40 -8.55 -1.38
C ASP A 111 -4.50 -8.07 0.08
N ASN A 112 -3.56 -8.47 0.95
CA ASN A 112 -3.52 -8.01 2.35
C ASN A 112 -3.55 -6.48 2.47
N GLU A 113 -2.72 -5.77 1.69
CA GLU A 113 -2.66 -4.32 1.75
C GLU A 113 -3.90 -3.63 1.14
N ILE A 114 -4.47 -4.21 0.10
CA ILE A 114 -5.74 -3.72 -0.47
C ILE A 114 -6.88 -3.91 0.52
N ASP A 115 -6.92 -5.06 1.21
CA ASP A 115 -7.96 -5.37 2.18
C ASP A 115 -7.88 -4.44 3.38
N TYR A 116 -6.67 -4.01 3.79
CA TYR A 116 -6.51 -2.92 4.78
C TYR A 116 -7.27 -1.67 4.38
N VAL A 117 -7.16 -1.26 3.11
CA VAL A 117 -7.79 -0.03 2.62
C VAL A 117 -9.32 -0.19 2.53
N LYS A 118 -9.82 -1.41 2.32
CA LYS A 118 -11.27 -1.70 2.29
C LYS A 118 -11.90 -1.74 3.68
N GLU A 119 -11.11 -2.07 4.71
CA GLU A 119 -11.58 -2.15 6.10
C GLU A 119 -11.73 -0.77 6.77
N LEU A 120 -11.03 0.25 6.26
CA LEU A 120 -11.11 1.64 6.73
C LEU A 120 -12.46 2.28 6.39
#